data_AF-A0A6N6S441-F1
#
_entry.id   AF-A0A6N6S441-F1
#
_cell.length_a   1.000
_cell.length_b   1.000
_cell.length_c   1.000
_cell.angle_alpha   90.00
_cell.angle_beta   90.00
_cell.angle_gamma   90.00
#
_symmetry.space_group_name_H-M   'P 1'
#
loop_
_entity.id
_entity.type
_entity.pdbx_description
1 polymer ?
#
loop_
_entity_poly.entity_id
_entity_poly.type
_entity_poly.pdbx_seq_one_letter_code
_entity_poly.pdbx_strand_id
1 'polypeptide(L)'
;MTDQGQPLGGGQQSELGNIGSSILSAFNLGVSYNQQTGGLKSVTEAVDELGTTIYTNLSQVYGTRFQDEFLRANTEYFLQIALLGYIVPSVCAYDEGFKNRMLELIEMRAVKTQQQMTSQSNPGGGLITP
;
A
#
# COMPACT_ATOMS: atom_id res chain seq x y z
N MET A 1 7.60 -42.41 -17.87
CA MET A 1 7.12 -41.89 -16.59
C MET A 1 8.32 -41.48 -15.76
N THR A 2 8.59 -40.19 -15.64
CA THR A 2 9.23 -39.56 -14.48
C THR A 2 9.04 -38.06 -14.66
N ASP A 3 8.01 -37.58 -13.98
CA ASP A 3 7.62 -36.18 -13.82
C ASP A 3 8.70 -35.50 -12.94
N GLN A 4 9.48 -34.59 -13.52
CA GLN A 4 10.39 -33.74 -12.76
C GLN A 4 9.61 -32.51 -12.29
N GLY A 5 9.15 -32.57 -11.04
CA GLY A 5 8.54 -31.43 -10.36
C GLY A 5 9.48 -30.23 -10.33
N GLN A 6 9.09 -29.17 -11.04
CA GLN A 6 9.69 -27.85 -10.90
C GLN A 6 9.46 -27.30 -9.48
N PRO A 7 10.44 -26.64 -8.85
CA PRO A 7 10.24 -26.00 -7.57
C PRO A 7 9.42 -24.71 -7.77
N LEU A 8 8.14 -24.76 -7.40
CA LEU A 8 7.34 -23.58 -7.08
C LEU A 8 7.89 -23.01 -5.76
N GLY A 9 8.52 -21.83 -5.77
CA GLY A 9 8.89 -21.20 -4.50
C GLY A 9 9.78 -19.95 -4.50
N GLY A 10 10.30 -19.49 -5.65
CA GLY A 10 11.23 -18.34 -5.65
C GLY A 10 10.61 -16.95 -5.82
N GLY A 11 9.42 -16.84 -6.42
CA GLY A 11 8.83 -15.54 -6.81
C GLY A 11 8.11 -14.78 -5.70
N GLN A 12 7.37 -15.49 -4.84
CA GLN A 12 6.50 -14.87 -3.83
C GLN A 12 7.26 -14.09 -2.75
N GLN A 13 8.45 -14.53 -2.32
CA GLN A 13 9.20 -13.82 -1.27
C GLN A 13 9.77 -12.47 -1.75
N SER A 14 10.07 -12.32 -3.04
CA SER A 14 10.57 -11.05 -3.59
C SER A 14 9.45 -10.03 -3.78
N GLU A 15 8.26 -10.46 -4.18
CA GLU A 15 7.08 -9.58 -4.29
C GLU A 15 6.58 -9.11 -2.92
N LEU A 16 6.63 -9.96 -1.90
CA LEU A 16 6.22 -9.62 -0.53
C LEU A 16 7.13 -8.56 0.12
N GLY A 17 8.44 -8.62 -0.13
CA GLY A 17 9.39 -7.59 0.33
C GLY A 17 9.11 -6.21 -0.25
N ASN A 18 8.62 -6.14 -1.50
CA ASN A 18 8.28 -4.89 -2.17
C ASN A 18 6.94 -4.32 -1.68
N ILE A 19 5.97 -5.18 -1.30
CA ILE A 19 4.70 -4.76 -0.69
C ILE A 19 4.93 -4.04 0.63
N GLY A 20 5.74 -4.61 1.53
CA GLY A 20 6.06 -4.00 2.82
C GLY A 20 6.65 -2.59 2.68
N SER A 21 7.58 -2.40 1.72
CA SER A 21 8.18 -1.09 1.46
C SER A 21 7.17 -0.07 0.93
N SER A 22 6.21 -0.51 0.10
CA SER A 22 5.16 0.32 -0.48
C SER A 22 4.18 0.79 0.58
N ILE A 23 3.79 -0.13 1.49
CA ILE A 23 2.94 0.16 2.64
C ILE A 23 3.63 1.19 3.56
N LEU A 24 4.91 0.96 3.90
CA LEU A 24 5.67 1.87 4.75
C LEU A 24 5.80 3.26 4.11
N SER A 25 6.03 3.32 2.80
CA SER A 25 6.14 4.57 2.05
C SER A 25 4.82 5.35 2.04
N ALA A 26 3.70 4.68 1.79
CA ALA A 26 2.37 5.30 1.85
C ALA A 26 2.04 5.80 3.26
N PHE A 27 2.37 5.01 4.29
CA PHE A 27 2.20 5.42 5.68
C PHE A 27 3.01 6.68 5.99
N ASN A 28 4.30 6.69 5.65
CA ASN A 28 5.20 7.82 5.89
C ASN A 28 4.81 9.08 5.11
N LEU A 29 4.19 8.93 3.94
CA LEU A 29 3.61 10.05 3.19
C LEU A 29 2.53 10.77 4.03
N GLY A 30 1.62 10.00 4.62
CA GLY A 30 0.60 10.51 5.53
C GLY A 30 1.17 11.22 6.75
N VAL A 31 2.19 10.61 7.38
CA VAL A 31 2.91 11.18 8.54
C VAL A 31 3.53 12.52 8.17
N SER A 32 4.24 12.55 7.04
CA SER A 32 4.93 13.74 6.55
C SER A 32 3.93 14.86 6.23
N TYR A 33 2.80 14.53 5.61
CA TYR A 33 1.75 15.48 5.29
C TYR A 33 1.11 16.07 6.56
N ASN A 34 0.87 15.25 7.60
CA ASN A 34 0.41 15.74 8.90
C ASN A 34 1.41 16.74 9.51
N GLN A 35 2.70 16.41 9.51
CA GLN A 35 3.75 17.28 10.05
C GLN A 35 3.87 18.61 9.28
N GLN A 36 3.81 18.56 7.94
CA GLN A 36 3.89 19.76 7.09
C GLN A 36 2.71 20.71 7.30
N THR A 37 1.53 20.15 7.53
CA THR A 37 0.28 20.91 7.71
C THR A 37 0.03 21.28 9.18
N GLY A 38 0.92 20.87 10.10
CA GLY A 38 0.76 21.02 11.54
C GLY A 38 -0.45 20.26 12.11
N GLY A 39 -0.96 19.26 11.39
CA GLY A 39 -2.17 18.52 11.75
C GLY A 39 -3.46 19.34 11.73
N LEU A 40 -3.46 20.51 11.08
CA LEU A 40 -4.60 21.44 11.07
C LEU A 40 -5.57 21.21 9.91
N LYS A 41 -5.13 20.51 8.86
CA LYS A 41 -5.98 20.15 7.72
C LYS A 41 -7.08 19.19 8.17
N SER A 42 -8.28 19.37 7.64
CA SER A 42 -9.34 18.39 7.83
C SER A 42 -8.97 17.07 7.15
N VAL A 43 -9.55 15.97 7.62
CA VAL A 43 -9.34 14.65 7.00
C VAL A 43 -9.80 14.66 5.54
N THR A 44 -10.88 15.38 5.21
CA THR A 44 -11.37 15.50 3.82
C THR A 44 -10.36 16.20 2.90
N GLU A 45 -9.71 17.27 3.37
CA GLU A 45 -8.64 17.91 2.60
C GLU A 45 -7.42 16.99 2.46
N ALA A 46 -7.07 16.25 3.50
CA ALA A 46 -5.99 15.26 3.44
C ALA A 46 -6.30 14.14 2.44
N VAL A 47 -7.54 13.66 2.39
CA VAL A 47 -8.00 12.64 1.42
C VAL A 47 -7.74 13.12 -0.02
N ASP A 48 -8.14 14.36 -0.33
CA ASP A 48 -8.09 14.88 -1.71
C ASP A 48 -6.65 15.11 -2.17
N GLU A 49 -5.82 15.72 -1.32
CA GLU A 49 -4.42 16.04 -1.66
C GLU A 49 -3.51 14.80 -1.67
N LEU A 50 -3.64 13.90 -0.68
CA LEU A 50 -2.90 12.65 -0.67
C LEU A 50 -3.34 11.74 -1.80
N GLY A 51 -4.64 11.64 -2.07
CA GLY A 51 -5.19 10.84 -3.16
C GLY A 51 -4.66 11.30 -4.52
N THR A 52 -4.68 12.61 -4.76
CA THR A 52 -4.13 13.21 -5.98
C THR A 52 -2.64 12.94 -6.13
N THR A 53 -1.88 13.09 -5.03
CA THR A 53 -0.43 12.85 -5.02
C THR A 53 -0.11 11.40 -5.35
N ILE A 54 -0.78 10.45 -4.68
CA ILE A 54 -0.57 9.02 -4.88
C ILE A 54 -0.92 8.61 -6.31
N TYR A 55 -2.09 9.03 -6.81
CA TYR A 55 -2.52 8.71 -8.17
C TYR A 55 -1.56 9.28 -9.22
N THR A 56 -1.09 10.51 -9.04
CA THR A 56 -0.14 11.14 -9.95
C THR A 56 1.16 10.35 -10.00
N ASN A 57 1.69 9.95 -8.84
CA ASN A 57 2.92 9.14 -8.76
C ASN A 57 2.74 7.78 -9.43
N LEU A 58 1.63 7.08 -9.17
CA LEU A 58 1.35 5.79 -9.81
C LEU A 58 1.20 5.95 -11.33
N SER A 59 0.46 6.96 -11.78
CA SER A 59 0.24 7.22 -13.22
C SER A 59 1.53 7.56 -13.96
N GLN A 60 2.43 8.33 -13.34
CA GLN A 60 3.72 8.67 -13.95
C GLN A 60 4.61 7.44 -14.19
N VAL A 61 4.61 6.49 -13.24
CA VAL A 61 5.48 5.32 -13.31
C VAL A 61 4.83 4.17 -14.10
N TYR A 62 3.51 4.02 -13.97
CA TYR A 62 2.79 2.81 -14.37
C TYR A 62 1.65 3.06 -15.39
N GLY A 63 1.36 4.31 -15.75
CA GLY A 63 0.23 4.67 -16.61
C GLY A 63 0.26 4.14 -18.03
N THR A 64 1.44 3.73 -18.53
CA THR A 64 1.55 3.06 -19.83
C THR A 64 1.43 1.54 -19.75
N ARG A 65 1.47 0.98 -18.54
CA ARG A 65 1.49 -0.48 -18.29
C ARG A 65 0.17 -1.02 -17.80
N PHE A 66 -0.59 -0.22 -17.05
CA PHE A 66 -1.85 -0.64 -16.46
C PHE A 66 -3.00 0.30 -16.81
N GLN A 67 -4.22 -0.23 -16.76
CA GLN A 67 -5.44 0.54 -17.00
C GLN A 67 -5.71 1.52 -15.86
N ASP A 68 -6.38 2.64 -16.17
CA ASP A 68 -6.68 3.69 -15.20
C ASP A 68 -7.43 3.18 -13.96
N GLU A 69 -8.42 2.32 -14.15
CA GLU A 69 -9.19 1.72 -13.06
C GLU A 69 -8.29 0.95 -12.07
N PHE A 70 -7.27 0.27 -12.58
CA PHE A 70 -6.31 -0.45 -11.75
C PHE A 70 -5.41 0.50 -10.95
N LEU A 71 -5.02 1.63 -11.53
CA LEU A 71 -4.28 2.68 -10.84
C LEU A 71 -5.13 3.34 -9.74
N ARG A 72 -6.43 3.56 -10.00
CA ARG A 72 -7.37 4.10 -9.02
C ARG A 72 -7.58 3.17 -7.84
N ALA A 73 -7.78 1.87 -8.09
CA ALA A 73 -7.91 0.88 -7.03
C ALA A 73 -6.67 0.83 -6.12
N ASN A 74 -5.47 0.90 -6.72
CA ASN A 74 -4.22 0.98 -5.97
C ASN A 74 -4.07 2.30 -5.22
N THR A 75 -4.48 3.41 -5.82
CA THR A 75 -4.52 4.73 -5.16
C THR A 75 -5.39 4.67 -3.92
N GLU A 76 -6.60 4.13 -4.00
CA GLU A 76 -7.51 4.02 -2.85
C GLU A 76 -6.91 3.18 -1.73
N TYR A 77 -6.23 2.08 -2.06
CA TYR A 77 -5.56 1.25 -1.07
C TYR A 77 -4.43 2.00 -0.35
N PHE A 78 -3.53 2.65 -1.09
CA PHE A 78 -2.44 3.41 -0.49
C PHE A 78 -2.93 4.67 0.23
N LEU A 79 -4.01 5.28 -0.24
CA LEU A 79 -4.64 6.41 0.42
C LEU A 79 -5.18 6.03 1.79
N GLN A 80 -5.82 4.86 1.93
CA GLN A 80 -6.24 4.37 3.25
C GLN A 80 -5.05 4.24 4.22
N ILE A 81 -3.92 3.72 3.74
CA ILE A 81 -2.69 3.58 4.55
C ILE A 81 -2.10 4.95 4.88
N ALA A 82 -2.05 5.87 3.92
CA ALA A 82 -1.58 7.23 4.15
C ALA A 82 -2.47 7.97 5.15
N LEU A 83 -3.79 7.78 5.12
CA LEU A 83 -4.69 8.39 6.10
C LEU A 83 -4.48 7.82 7.50
N LEU A 84 -4.16 6.53 7.64
CA LEU A 84 -3.68 5.99 8.92
C LEU A 84 -2.41 6.74 9.35
N GLY A 85 -1.44 6.90 8.46
CA GLY A 85 -0.23 7.70 8.71
C GLY A 85 -0.50 9.17 9.01
N TYR A 86 -1.61 9.75 8.55
CA TYR A 86 -1.99 11.13 8.84
C TYR A 86 -2.67 11.28 10.20
N ILE A 87 -3.53 10.33 10.58
CA ILE A 87 -4.31 10.36 11.82
C ILE A 87 -3.49 9.88 13.01
N VAL A 88 -2.70 8.84 12.81
CA VAL A 88 -2.01 8.10 13.86
C VAL A 88 -0.83 8.83 14.51
N PRO A 89 -0.07 9.76 13.90
CA PRO A 89 1.00 10.50 14.58
C PRO A 89 0.54 11.17 15.87
N SER A 90 -0.69 11.69 15.88
CA SER A 90 -1.33 12.29 17.06
C SER A 90 -1.69 11.25 18.15
N VAL A 91 -1.79 9.97 17.78
CA VAL A 91 -2.15 8.83 18.66
C VAL A 91 -0.90 8.06 19.13
N CYS A 92 0.09 7.88 18.25
CA CYS A 92 1.33 7.13 18.50
C CYS A 92 2.40 7.90 19.28
N ALA A 93 2.25 9.21 19.46
CA ALA A 93 3.14 9.99 20.34
C ALA A 93 3.22 9.42 21.77
N TYR A 94 2.30 8.52 22.14
CA TYR A 94 2.19 7.90 23.45
C TYR A 94 2.51 6.38 23.48
N ASP A 95 2.60 5.70 22.32
CA ASP A 95 2.86 4.24 22.24
C ASP A 95 3.48 3.82 20.88
N GLU A 96 4.80 3.60 20.89
CA GLU A 96 5.57 3.11 19.73
C GLU A 96 5.29 1.63 19.38
N GLY A 97 4.90 0.81 20.36
CA GLY A 97 4.56 -0.59 20.14
C GLY A 97 3.28 -0.75 19.32
N PHE A 98 2.32 0.14 19.56
CA PHE A 98 1.10 0.22 18.74
C PHE A 98 1.41 0.54 17.27
N LYS A 99 2.33 1.47 16.99
CA LYS A 99 2.74 1.82 15.62
C LYS A 99 3.24 0.60 14.86
N ASN A 100 4.18 -0.13 15.44
CA ASN A 100 4.79 -1.29 14.79
C ASN A 100 3.77 -2.41 14.54
N ARG A 101 2.93 -2.71 15.55
CA ARG A 101 1.88 -3.72 15.42
C ARG A 101 0.83 -3.35 14.37
N MET A 102 0.50 -2.06 14.24
CA MET A 102 -0.42 -1.60 13.21
C MET A 102 0.15 -1.85 11.80
N LEU A 103 1.44 -1.55 11.58
CA LEU A 103 2.10 -1.81 10.28
C LEU A 103 2.10 -3.30 9.94
N GLU A 104 2.43 -4.17 10.91
CA GLU A 104 2.39 -5.63 10.73
C GLU A 104 0.98 -6.14 10.35
N LEU A 105 -0.08 -5.59 10.97
CA LEU A 105 -1.45 -5.96 10.66
C LEU A 105 -1.87 -5.52 9.24
N ILE A 106 -1.41 -4.35 8.79
CA ILE A 106 -1.64 -3.85 7.43
C ILE A 106 -0.94 -4.75 6.41
N GLU A 107 0.32 -5.10 6.66
CA GLU A 107 1.09 -6.02 5.81
C GLU A 107 0.40 -7.39 5.73
N MET A 108 0.02 -7.98 6.86
CA MET A 108 -0.67 -9.27 6.89
C MET A 108 -1.99 -9.27 6.11
N ARG A 109 -2.74 -8.15 6.15
CA ARG A 109 -3.94 -7.98 5.33
C ARG A 109 -3.58 -7.94 3.85
N ALA A 110 -2.55 -7.17 3.46
CA ALA A 110 -2.10 -7.06 2.07
C ALA A 110 -1.74 -8.42 1.48
N VAL A 111 -0.94 -9.20 2.20
CA VAL A 111 -0.54 -10.56 1.81
C VAL A 111 -1.75 -11.46 1.59
N LYS A 112 -2.72 -11.45 2.52
CA LYS A 112 -3.95 -12.25 2.39
C LYS A 112 -4.78 -11.83 1.17
N THR A 113 -4.90 -10.52 0.91
CA THR A 113 -5.62 -10.03 -0.26
C THR A 113 -4.91 -10.47 -1.55
N GLN A 114 -3.58 -10.36 -1.63
CA GLN A 114 -2.82 -10.83 -2.80
C GLN A 114 -2.99 -12.34 -3.02
N GLN A 115 -2.92 -13.16 -1.95
CA GLN A 115 -3.13 -14.61 -2.03
C GLN A 115 -4.54 -14.96 -2.55
N GLN A 116 -5.57 -14.26 -2.06
CA GLN A 116 -6.95 -14.44 -2.55
C GLN A 116 -7.09 -14.04 -4.03
N MET A 117 -6.43 -12.95 -4.45
CA MET A 117 -6.45 -12.48 -5.83
C MET A 117 -5.62 -13.36 -6.78
N THR A 118 -4.56 -14.05 -6.31
CA THR A 118 -3.86 -15.07 -7.11
C THR A 118 -4.64 -16.39 -7.24
N SER A 119 -5.57 -16.66 -6.31
CA SER A 119 -6.41 -17.87 -6.31
C SER A 119 -7.65 -17.74 -7.21
N GLN A 120 -8.03 -16.50 -7.55
CA GLN A 120 -9.04 -16.19 -8.57
C GLN A 120 -8.32 -15.68 -9.81
N SER A 121 -8.35 -16.43 -10.91
CA SER A 121 -7.65 -16.18 -12.18
C SER A 121 -8.04 -14.87 -12.89
N ASN A 122 -7.78 -13.70 -12.30
CA ASN A 122 -8.06 -12.40 -12.88
C ASN A 122 -6.74 -11.63 -13.14
N PRO A 123 -6.33 -11.44 -14.40
CA PRO A 123 -5.02 -10.86 -14.76
C PRO A 123 -4.80 -9.39 -14.36
N GLY A 124 -5.78 -8.75 -13.71
CA GLY A 124 -5.75 -7.34 -13.31
C GLY A 124 -6.02 -7.10 -11.84
N GLY A 125 -5.84 -8.09 -10.95
CA GLY A 125 -6.18 -8.00 -9.52
C GLY A 125 -4.97 -7.87 -8.58
N GLY A 126 -3.87 -7.24 -8.97
CA GLY A 126 -2.67 -7.11 -8.14
C GLY A 126 -2.56 -5.81 -7.34
N LEU A 127 -1.77 -5.81 -6.27
CA LEU A 127 -1.20 -4.58 -5.71
C LEU A 127 0.01 -4.17 -6.54
N ILE A 128 0.10 -2.91 -6.95
CA ILE A 128 1.26 -2.34 -7.62
C ILE A 128 2.32 -2.07 -6.56
N THR A 129 3.51 -2.63 -6.76
CA THR A 129 4.67 -2.38 -5.90
C THR A 129 5.86 -1.91 -6.76
N PRO A 130 6.54 -0.81 -6.40
CA PRO A 130 7.87 -0.48 -6.92
C PRO A 130 8.92 -1.57 -6.69
#